data_AF-A0A932ZB18-F1
#
_entry.id   AF-A0A932ZB18-F1
#
_cell.length_a   1.000
_cell.length_b   1.000
_cell.length_c   1.000
_cell.angle_alpha   90.00
_cell.angle_beta   90.00
_cell.angle_gamma   90.00
#
_symmetry.space_group_name_H-M   'P 1'
#
loop_
_entity.id
_entity.type
_entity.pdbx_description
1 polymer ?
#
loop_
_entity_poly.entity_id
_entity_poly.type
_entity_poly.pdbx_seq_one_letter_code
_entity_poly.pdbx_strand_id
1 'polypeptide(L)'
;MNARIDHEDMKHLQAFSDAQKAAVMQKIMSHPPAKTVVLDGNNHFEKSVLKLRRDGFGLIDLQPQETACATVWYRGTPALLRRSGGEVAMLLWETQERGEATTLITWRV
;
A
#
# COMPACT_ATOMS: atom_id res chain seq x y z
N MET A 1 8.11 -6.25 13.27
CA MET A 1 7.31 -5.17 12.64
C MET A 1 8.04 -3.82 12.53
N ASN A 2 8.66 -3.30 13.60
CA ASN A 2 9.30 -1.96 13.65
C ASN A 2 10.45 -1.68 12.66
N ALA A 3 10.93 -2.67 11.90
CA ALA A 3 12.02 -2.47 10.92
C ALA A 3 11.53 -2.22 9.47
N ARG A 4 10.24 -2.42 9.18
CA ARG A 4 9.73 -2.44 7.80
C ARG A 4 9.08 -1.12 7.37
N ILE A 5 8.37 -0.46 8.29
CA ILE A 5 7.76 0.86 8.11
C ILE A 5 8.58 1.86 8.93
N ASP A 6 9.01 2.94 8.30
CA ASP A 6 9.92 3.90 8.91
C ASP A 6 9.22 5.21 9.34
N HIS A 7 10.00 6.14 9.88
CA HIS A 7 9.47 7.41 10.39
C HIS A 7 8.85 8.28 9.27
N GLU A 8 9.38 8.24 8.05
CA GLU A 8 8.84 9.03 6.94
C GLU A 8 7.51 8.44 6.47
N ASP A 9 7.37 7.12 6.44
CA ASP A 9 6.08 6.48 6.17
C ASP A 9 5.02 6.90 7.21
N MET A 10 5.41 6.98 8.49
CA MET A 10 4.50 7.40 9.56
C MET A 10 4.09 8.87 9.44
N LYS A 11 4.98 9.76 8.95
CA LYS A 11 4.61 11.15 8.65
C LYS A 11 3.57 11.21 7.54
N HIS A 12 3.73 10.42 6.47
CA HIS A 12 2.73 10.33 5.40
C HIS A 12 1.39 9.85 5.93
N LEU A 13 1.40 8.80 6.76
CA LEU A 13 0.20 8.25 7.38
C LEU A 13 -0.54 9.30 8.22
N GLN A 14 0.19 10.09 9.01
CA GLN A 14 -0.37 11.14 9.86
C GLN A 14 -0.85 12.37 9.08
N ALA A 15 -0.19 12.71 7.98
CA ALA A 15 -0.55 13.84 7.13
C ALA A 15 -1.77 13.55 6.24
N PHE A 16 -2.08 12.28 5.98
CA PHE A 16 -3.22 11.88 5.16
C PHE A 16 -4.51 11.92 5.98
N SER A 17 -5.37 12.90 5.70
CA SER A 17 -6.59 13.09 6.48
C SER A 17 -7.57 11.92 6.35
N ASP A 18 -8.40 11.71 7.38
CA ASP A 18 -9.45 10.70 7.37
C ASP A 18 -10.42 10.86 6.18
N ALA A 19 -10.71 12.10 5.78
CA ALA A 19 -11.55 12.38 4.62
C ALA A 19 -10.90 11.91 3.31
N GLN A 20 -9.60 12.16 3.14
CA GLN A 20 -8.85 11.66 1.98
C GLN A 20 -8.77 10.13 1.98
N LYS A 21 -8.51 9.53 3.15
CA LYS A 21 -8.47 8.07 3.31
C LYS A 21 -9.82 7.44 2.95
N ALA A 22 -10.91 7.98 3.47
CA ALA A 22 -12.26 7.52 3.14
C ALA A 22 -12.55 7.62 1.64
N ALA A 23 -12.16 8.72 1.00
CA ALA A 23 -12.32 8.88 -0.46
C ALA A 23 -11.53 7.83 -1.25
N VAL A 24 -10.30 7.52 -0.85
CA VAL A 24 -9.50 6.46 -1.50
C VAL A 24 -10.12 5.08 -1.28
N MET A 25 -10.55 4.76 -0.05
CA MET A 25 -11.19 3.48 0.26
C MET A 25 -12.50 3.29 -0.51
N GLN A 26 -13.32 4.33 -0.63
CA GLN A 26 -14.53 4.30 -1.45
C GLN A 26 -14.23 3.95 -2.91
N LYS A 27 -13.14 4.50 -3.47
CA LYS A 27 -12.72 4.18 -4.85
C LYS A 27 -12.21 2.76 -4.99
N ILE A 28 -11.45 2.24 -4.02
CA ILE A 28 -11.05 0.83 -3.96
C ILE A 28 -12.29 -0.08 -3.95
N MET A 29 -13.29 0.23 -3.12
CA MET A 29 -14.51 -0.58 -3.01
C MET A 29 -15.39 -0.51 -4.27
N SER A 30 -15.30 0.59 -5.01
CA SER A 30 -16.12 0.82 -6.22
C SER A 30 -15.53 0.21 -7.50
N HIS A 31 -14.26 -0.21 -7.49
CA HIS A 31 -13.57 -0.70 -8.68
C HIS A 31 -12.83 -2.01 -8.42
N PRO A 32 -12.84 -2.95 -9.38
CA PRO A 32 -11.98 -4.12 -9.28
C PRO A 32 -10.49 -3.72 -9.30
N PRO A 33 -9.61 -4.51 -8.66
CA PRO A 33 -8.17 -4.32 -8.78
C PRO A 33 -7.72 -4.30 -10.24
N ALA A 34 -6.78 -3.40 -10.56
CA ALA A 34 -6.10 -3.41 -11.84
C ALA A 34 -5.10 -4.57 -11.94
N LYS A 35 -4.51 -4.98 -10.80
CA LYS A 35 -3.58 -6.11 -10.73
C LYS A 35 -3.53 -6.68 -9.32
N THR A 36 -3.45 -8.01 -9.24
CA THR A 36 -3.16 -8.77 -8.02
C THR A 36 -1.98 -9.70 -8.29
N VAL A 37 -0.99 -9.72 -7.40
CA VAL A 37 0.20 -10.58 -7.49
C VAL A 37 0.50 -11.17 -6.13
N VAL A 38 0.70 -12.49 -6.08
CA VAL A 38 1.19 -13.19 -4.89
C VAL A 38 2.68 -13.47 -5.09
N LEU A 39 3.47 -13.16 -4.07
CA LEU A 39 4.91 -13.33 -4.03
C LEU A 39 5.26 -14.23 -2.85
N ASP A 40 5.63 -15.46 -3.14
CA ASP A 40 6.03 -16.45 -2.14
C ASP A 40 7.50 -16.25 -1.75
N GLY A 41 7.78 -16.32 -0.45
CA GLY A 41 9.13 -16.30 0.08
C GLY A 41 9.48 -15.04 0.86
N ASN A 42 10.66 -15.11 1.47
CA ASN A 42 11.08 -14.14 2.46
C ASN A 42 11.50 -12.81 1.81
N ASN A 43 11.25 -11.70 2.49
CA ASN A 43 11.63 -10.33 2.12
C ASN A 43 10.85 -9.67 0.96
N HIS A 44 9.80 -10.31 0.42
CA HIS A 44 9.00 -9.71 -0.66
C HIS A 44 8.23 -8.48 -0.19
N PHE A 45 7.80 -8.45 1.06
CA PHE A 45 7.18 -7.28 1.66
C PHE A 45 8.14 -6.09 1.70
N GLU A 46 9.33 -6.27 2.25
CA GLU A 46 10.37 -5.23 2.35
C GLU A 46 10.77 -4.69 0.99
N LYS A 47 10.99 -5.57 0.01
CA LYS A 47 11.31 -5.17 -1.37
C LYS A 47 10.17 -4.36 -1.98
N SER A 48 8.92 -4.73 -1.71
CA SER A 48 7.75 -4.02 -2.23
C SER A 48 7.60 -2.65 -1.58
N VAL A 49 7.81 -2.54 -0.27
CA VAL A 49 7.83 -1.26 0.46
C VAL A 49 8.91 -0.33 -0.12
N LEU A 50 10.15 -0.80 -0.27
CA LEU A 50 11.23 0.00 -0.86
C LEU A 50 10.91 0.48 -2.27
N LYS A 51 10.26 -0.37 -3.07
CA LYS A 51 9.81 -0.02 -4.41
C LYS A 51 8.72 1.07 -4.37
N LEU A 52 7.73 0.95 -3.50
CA LEU A 52 6.66 1.94 -3.37
C LEU A 52 7.20 3.31 -2.95
N ARG A 53 8.13 3.35 -1.99
CA ARG A 53 8.83 4.58 -1.59
C ARG A 53 9.56 5.22 -2.77
N ARG A 54 10.38 4.43 -3.48
CA ARG A 54 11.12 4.90 -4.66
C ARG A 54 10.19 5.42 -5.75
N ASP A 55 9.04 4.80 -5.91
CA ASP A 55 8.05 5.17 -6.92
C ASP A 55 7.16 6.35 -6.46
N GLY A 56 7.38 6.89 -5.25
CA GLY A 56 6.74 8.11 -4.74
C GLY A 56 5.37 7.89 -4.08
N PHE A 57 5.07 6.67 -3.65
CA PHE A 57 3.87 6.39 -2.88
C PHE A 57 4.07 6.75 -1.40
N GLY A 58 3.06 7.36 -0.79
CA GLY A 58 2.99 7.58 0.65
C GLY A 58 2.08 6.56 1.33
N LEU A 59 2.45 6.10 2.53
CA LEU A 59 1.61 5.25 3.36
C LEU A 59 0.37 6.01 3.83
N ILE A 60 -0.81 5.41 3.70
CA ILE A 60 -2.10 6.00 4.11
C ILE A 60 -2.95 5.09 5.01
N ASP A 61 -2.59 3.81 5.12
CA ASP A 61 -3.16 2.91 6.11
C ASP A 61 -2.16 1.83 6.51
N LEU A 62 -2.18 1.44 7.78
CA LEU A 62 -1.37 0.38 8.35
C LEU A 62 -2.21 -0.39 9.38
N GLN A 63 -2.42 -1.67 9.11
CA GLN A 63 -3.21 -2.57 9.94
C GLN A 63 -2.33 -3.76 10.35
N PRO A 64 -1.62 -3.65 11.49
CA PRO A 64 -0.83 -4.73 12.02
C PRO A 64 -1.71 -5.78 12.71
N GLN A 65 -1.41 -7.06 12.49
CA GLN A 65 -1.98 -8.21 13.22
C GLN A 65 -0.85 -9.11 13.73
N GLU A 66 -1.16 -10.12 14.55
CA GLU A 66 -0.16 -11.00 15.17
C GLU A 66 0.70 -11.73 14.14
N THR A 67 0.09 -12.25 13.08
CA THR A 67 0.76 -13.04 12.02
C THR A 67 0.63 -12.44 10.62
N ALA A 68 0.08 -11.23 10.53
CA ALA A 68 -0.19 -10.56 9.26
C ALA A 68 -0.01 -9.03 9.36
N CYS A 69 0.17 -8.38 8.24
CA CYS A 69 0.27 -6.92 8.13
C CYS A 69 -0.32 -6.46 6.82
N ALA A 70 -1.33 -5.58 6.86
CA ALA A 70 -1.81 -4.90 5.69
C ALA A 70 -1.34 -3.44 5.69
N THR A 71 -0.84 -2.97 4.55
CA THR A 71 -0.50 -1.56 4.34
C THR A 71 -1.14 -1.06 3.05
N VAL A 72 -1.63 0.17 3.06
CA VAL A 72 -2.21 0.82 1.89
C VAL A 72 -1.43 2.09 1.59
N TRP A 73 -1.07 2.24 0.33
CA TRP A 73 -0.18 3.28 -0.17
C TRP A 73 -0.85 4.02 -1.31
N TYR A 74 -0.66 5.33 -1.35
CA TYR A 74 -1.28 6.19 -2.36
C TYR A 74 -0.26 7.11 -3.02
N ARG A 75 -0.43 7.30 -4.32
CA ARG A 75 0.28 8.31 -5.10
C ARG A 75 -0.69 9.09 -5.97
N GLY A 76 -0.73 10.40 -5.81
CA GLY A 76 -1.47 11.28 -6.72
C GLY A 76 -0.73 11.46 -8.05
N THR A 77 -1.47 11.56 -9.16
CA THR A 77 -0.91 11.92 -10.46
C THR A 77 -0.80 13.45 -10.55
N PRO A 78 0.34 14.03 -10.98
CA PRO A 78 0.46 15.47 -11.13
C PRO A 78 -0.59 16.04 -12.11
N ALA A 79 -1.21 17.16 -11.72
CA ALA A 79 -2.28 17.82 -12.49
C ALA A 79 -1.86 18.25 -13.92
N LEU A 80 -0.55 18.32 -14.19
CA LEU A 80 0.02 18.67 -15.50
C LEU A 80 -0.37 17.69 -16.63
N LEU A 81 -0.77 16.45 -16.30
CA LEU A 81 -1.12 15.42 -17.29
C LEU A 81 -2.63 15.37 -17.66
N ARG A 82 -3.43 16.39 -17.30
CA ARG A 82 -4.89 16.51 -17.60
C ARG A 82 -5.78 15.34 -17.18
N ARG A 83 -5.24 14.32 -16.52
CA ARG A 83 -5.99 13.26 -15.84
C ARG A 83 -5.72 13.36 -14.35
N SER A 84 -6.62 14.03 -13.64
CA SER A 84 -6.68 13.92 -12.18
C SER A 84 -7.00 12.47 -11.84
N GLY A 85 -6.02 11.76 -11.30
CA GLY A 85 -6.15 10.38 -10.86
C GLY A 85 -5.07 10.07 -9.85
N GLY A 86 -5.13 8.89 -9.27
CA GLY A 86 -4.12 8.37 -8.38
C GLY A 86 -3.93 6.88 -8.59
N GLU A 87 -2.88 6.37 -7.99
CA GLU A 87 -2.65 4.95 -7.89
C GLU A 87 -2.66 4.55 -6.43
N VAL A 88 -3.24 3.38 -6.18
CA VAL A 88 -3.25 2.76 -4.86
C VAL A 88 -2.54 1.43 -4.96
N ALA A 89 -1.71 1.13 -3.96
CA ALA A 89 -1.12 -0.18 -3.75
C ALA A 89 -1.44 -0.66 -2.34
N MET A 90 -1.95 -1.88 -2.22
CA MET A 90 -2.10 -2.59 -0.96
C MET A 90 -1.07 -3.71 -0.91
N LEU A 91 -0.31 -3.78 0.17
CA LEU A 91 0.53 -4.93 0.51
C LEU A 91 -0.10 -5.66 1.68
N LEU A 92 -0.40 -6.94 1.48
CA LEU A 92 -0.77 -7.88 2.54
C LEU A 92 0.41 -8.84 2.72
N TRP A 93 1.06 -8.80 3.87
CA TRP A 93 2.03 -9.78 4.29
C TRP A 93 1.41 -10.72 5.30
N GLU A 94 1.63 -12.02 5.13
CA GLU A 94 1.07 -13.07 5.98
C GLU A 94 2.14 -14.13 6.26
N THR A 95 2.15 -14.64 7.49
CA THR A 95 2.90 -15.83 7.86
C THR A 95 2.02 -17.06 7.66
N GLN A 96 2.46 -18.02 6.87
CA GLN A 96 1.75 -19.27 6.55
C GLN A 96 2.58 -20.48 6.98
N GLU A 97 1.96 -21.67 7.03
CA GLU A 97 2.65 -22.93 7.38
C GLU A 97 3.88 -23.22 6.52
N ARG A 98 3.88 -22.72 5.27
CA ARG A 98 4.97 -22.92 4.29
C ARG A 98 5.98 -21.77 4.23
N GLY A 99 5.82 -20.74 5.07
CA GLY A 99 6.69 -19.55 5.10
C GLY A 99 5.91 -18.24 4.96
N GLU A 100 6.62 -17.17 4.59
CA GLU A 100 6.01 -15.84 4.40
C GLU A 100 5.47 -15.68 2.97
N ALA A 101 4.33 -15.01 2.84
CA ALA A 101 3.76 -14.61 1.56
C ALA A 101 3.48 -13.10 1.57
N THR A 102 3.64 -12.47 0.40
CA THR A 102 3.24 -11.07 0.19
C THR A 102 2.31 -10.97 -1.00
N THR A 103 1.10 -10.48 -0.78
CA THR A 103 0.15 -10.14 -1.84
C THR A 103 0.19 -8.64 -2.10
N LEU A 104 0.48 -8.26 -3.35
CA LEU A 104 0.39 -6.89 -3.84
C LEU A 104 -0.87 -6.73 -4.70
N ILE A 105 -1.73 -5.80 -4.30
CA ILE A 105 -2.94 -5.44 -5.05
C ILE A 105 -2.86 -3.97 -5.45
N THR A 106 -3.23 -3.63 -6.68
CA THR A 106 -3.15 -2.24 -7.17
C THR A 106 -4.45 -1.79 -7.83
N TRP A 107 -4.77 -0.50 -7.68
CA TRP A 107 -5.92 0.16 -8.30
C TRP A 107 -5.49 1.45 -8.97
N ARG A 108 -6.26 1.85 -9.99
CA ARG A 108 -6.26 3.21 -10.53
C ARG A 108 -7.51 3.90 -9.97
N VAL A 109 -7.32 5.03 -9.30
CA VAL A 109 -8.34 5.78 -8.56
C VAL A 109 -8.46 7.21 -9.04
#